data_AF-A0A3B9D0R1-F1
#
_entry.id   AF-A0A3B9D0R1-F1
#
_cell.length_a   1.000
_cell.length_b   1.000
_cell.length_c   1.000
_cell.angle_alpha   90.00
_cell.angle_beta   90.00
_cell.angle_gamma   90.00
#
_symmetry.space_group_name_H-M   'P 1'
#
loop_
_entity.id
_entity.type
_entity.pdbx_description
1 polymer ?
#
loop_
_entity_poly.entity_id
_entity_poly.type
_entity_poly.pdbx_seq_one_letter_code
_entity_poly.pdbx_strand_id
1 'polypeptide(L)'
;MNDRNAQPGLARLALILVVICAVVTWAVLDNQKEGGPQSSNKPIKLIVPFKPGGESDTFTRIMQGVIRDEKLLDQPLVIFNRGGAGGTIGSRQLKDAEPDGTQLLVLHDGILSAKITGSVDYGPEAFEPIAATGRASSTVCVSDNARWNSLAELLQEAQESPETIRFGSNLGALSHFGALQLEQTTPEAKFLYVPTGGGSQRFTELIGGHIDVTVFNAGEYVHFRDGGIRALAILAEDRNPELPDVPTAREQGIDAVRNSMQYWWAPKGTPRERIAFFEELLGKAMRTDAMQKKLAALKMEPVFLTGIDLRRELERRELIMRSVNTESKIELPDTAFIASIAVLAIGAAFGVRRWTTRNLQPAVDVTVPRPDLTTGLVTLGLLVLFCTLFSMSVASYWVLAAGFVICLGLFLMRQRAKQQGVPLTAASVAVVVCLAVALGPGCFLLFTRVLTIDLP
;
A
#
# COMPACT_ATOMS: atom_id res chain seq x y z
N MET A 1 -47.46 56.56 25.44
CA MET A 1 -47.59 55.34 26.28
C MET A 1 -47.25 54.17 25.38
N ASN A 2 -45.97 53.84 25.20
CA ASN A 2 -45.14 53.00 26.07
C ASN A 2 -45.71 51.59 26.17
N ASP A 3 -45.35 50.71 25.24
CA ASP A 3 -45.52 49.27 25.41
C ASP A 3 -44.24 48.55 24.99
N ARG A 4 -43.46 48.19 26.02
CA ARG A 4 -42.23 47.41 25.93
C ARG A 4 -42.62 45.94 25.84
N ASN A 5 -42.83 45.43 24.63
CA ASN A 5 -42.82 43.99 24.37
C ASN A 5 -41.57 43.63 23.56
N ALA A 6 -40.42 43.67 24.26
CA ALA A 6 -39.17 43.12 23.75
C ALA A 6 -39.31 41.58 23.69
N GLN A 7 -39.17 41.04 22.48
CA GLN A 7 -39.37 39.63 22.16
C GLN A 7 -38.47 38.71 23.00
N PRO A 8 -39.01 37.81 23.84
CA PRO A 8 -38.23 36.94 24.73
C PRO A 8 -37.44 35.83 23.99
N GLY A 9 -37.55 35.74 22.66
CA GLY A 9 -36.87 34.74 21.83
C GLY A 9 -35.40 35.05 21.59
N LEU A 10 -35.05 36.30 21.32
CA LEU A 10 -33.67 36.69 20.96
C LEU A 10 -32.72 36.64 22.17
N ALA A 11 -33.19 37.02 23.36
CA ALA A 11 -32.40 36.93 24.59
C ALA A 11 -32.11 35.48 25.00
N ARG A 12 -33.06 34.57 24.77
CA ARG A 12 -32.87 33.12 25.00
C ARG A 12 -31.90 32.49 24.01
N LEU A 13 -31.95 32.89 22.73
CA LEU A 13 -31.00 32.44 21.71
C LEU A 13 -29.57 32.94 21.98
N ALA A 14 -29.42 34.20 22.41
CA ALA A 14 -28.12 34.75 22.79
C ALA A 14 -27.52 34.04 24.01
N LEU A 15 -28.34 33.69 25.01
CA LEU A 15 -27.89 32.95 26.19
C LEU A 15 -27.43 31.53 25.83
N ILE A 16 -28.17 30.83 24.95
CA ILE A 16 -27.80 29.49 24.47
C ILE A 16 -26.46 29.54 23.71
N LEU A 17 -26.26 30.54 22.84
CA LEU A 17 -25.02 30.71 22.09
C LEU A 17 -23.82 31.00 23.01
N VAL A 18 -23.99 31.81 24.05
CA VAL A 18 -22.93 32.09 25.03
C VAL A 18 -22.57 30.85 25.83
N VAL A 19 -23.55 30.03 26.23
CA VAL A 19 -23.30 28.76 26.93
C VAL A 19 -22.59 27.76 26.01
N ILE A 20 -22.98 27.65 24.74
CA ILE A 20 -22.29 26.79 23.77
C ILE A 20 -20.85 27.27 23.56
N CYS A 21 -20.61 28.57 23.39
CA CYS A 21 -19.25 29.11 23.28
C CYS A 21 -18.44 28.86 24.55
N ALA A 22 -19.02 28.99 25.74
CA ALA A 22 -18.32 28.72 27.00
C ALA A 22 -17.97 27.23 27.16
N VAL A 23 -18.85 26.32 26.76
CA VAL A 23 -18.59 24.86 26.78
C VAL A 23 -17.52 24.47 25.76
N VAL A 24 -17.56 25.05 24.55
CA VAL A 24 -16.53 24.83 23.52
C VAL A 24 -15.18 25.39 23.98
N THR A 25 -15.16 26.58 24.59
CA THR A 25 -13.92 27.19 25.10
C THR A 25 -13.35 26.39 26.27
N TRP A 26 -14.20 25.85 27.15
CA TRP A 26 -13.78 24.98 28.26
C TRP A 26 -13.22 23.65 27.74
N ALA A 27 -13.86 23.02 26.74
CA ALA A 27 -13.37 21.80 26.10
C ALA A 27 -12.03 21.99 25.35
N VAL A 28 -11.81 23.17 24.77
CA VAL A 28 -10.53 23.51 24.10
C VAL A 28 -9.42 23.80 25.12
N LEU A 29 -9.75 24.39 26.27
CA LEU A 29 -8.77 24.70 27.33
C LEU A 29 -8.38 23.48 28.18
N ASP A 30 -9.29 22.51 28.35
CA ASP A 30 -9.00 21.25 29.05
C ASP A 30 -8.02 20.38 28.24
N ASN A 31 -8.08 20.47 26.91
CA ASN A 31 -7.20 19.71 26.02
C ASN A 31 -5.76 20.28 25.92
N GLN A 32 -5.43 21.36 26.63
CA GLN A 32 -4.11 22.00 26.63
C GLN A 32 -3.31 21.81 27.93
N LYS A 33 -3.81 21.03 28.91
CA LYS A 33 -3.21 20.93 30.25
C LYS A 33 -2.43 19.66 30.60
N GLU A 34 -2.14 18.76 29.66
CA GLU A 34 -1.30 17.59 29.94
C GLU A 34 0.01 17.60 29.14
N GLY A 35 0.91 18.52 29.53
CA GLY A 35 2.30 18.57 29.07
C GLY A 35 3.26 18.27 30.21
N GLY A 36 3.43 16.99 30.54
CA GLY A 36 4.42 16.45 31.48
C GLY A 36 4.56 14.94 31.26
N PRO A 37 5.69 14.29 31.58
CA PRO A 37 5.98 12.91 31.18
C PRO A 37 5.14 11.94 32.01
N GLN A 38 3.87 11.79 31.64
CA GLN A 38 3.00 10.78 32.17
C GLN A 38 3.34 9.46 31.51
N SER A 39 3.90 8.55 32.32
CA SER A 39 3.91 7.11 32.09
C SER A 39 2.47 6.64 31.85
N SER A 40 1.97 6.79 30.63
CA SER A 40 0.64 6.29 30.27
C SER A 40 0.78 4.81 29.90
N ASN A 41 0.02 3.94 30.56
CA ASN A 41 -0.20 2.53 30.20
C ASN A 41 -0.93 2.37 28.85
N LYS A 42 -0.75 3.30 27.90
CA LYS A 42 -1.34 3.22 26.57
C LYS A 42 -0.65 2.06 25.82
N PRO A 43 -1.42 1.19 25.16
CA PRO A 43 -0.86 0.19 24.27
C PRO A 43 0.04 0.81 23.22
N ILE A 44 1.18 0.18 22.92
CA ILE A 44 2.03 0.58 21.80
C ILE A 44 1.56 -0.18 20.56
N LYS A 45 1.17 0.57 19.53
CA LYS A 45 0.70 0.02 18.27
C LYS A 45 1.88 -0.29 17.35
N LEU A 46 1.99 -1.54 16.91
CA LEU A 46 2.96 -2.00 15.93
C LEU A 46 2.30 -2.11 14.56
N ILE A 47 2.56 -1.15 13.68
CA ILE A 47 2.07 -1.16 12.32
C ILE A 47 2.94 -2.14 11.51
N VAL A 48 2.29 -3.14 10.92
CA VAL A 48 2.93 -4.08 9.98
C VAL A 48 2.25 -3.89 8.62
N PRO A 49 2.93 -3.34 7.61
CA PRO A 49 2.27 -2.89 6.39
C PRO A 49 2.08 -4.02 5.36
N PHE A 50 1.73 -5.21 5.85
CA PHE A 50 1.50 -6.43 5.08
C PHE A 50 0.31 -7.21 5.64
N LYS A 51 -0.20 -8.16 4.85
CA LYS A 51 -1.26 -9.07 5.30
C LYS A 51 -0.76 -9.96 6.46
N PRO A 52 -1.64 -10.37 7.38
CA PRO A 52 -1.29 -11.33 8.42
C PRO A 52 -0.72 -12.63 7.83
N GLY A 53 0.21 -13.27 8.56
CA GLY A 53 0.85 -14.52 8.17
C GLY A 53 2.06 -14.40 7.23
N GLY A 54 2.36 -13.22 6.70
CA GLY A 54 3.62 -12.96 5.98
C GLY A 54 4.84 -12.87 6.90
N GLU A 55 6.04 -12.87 6.33
CA GLU A 55 7.32 -12.85 7.07
C GLU A 55 7.36 -11.76 8.16
N SER A 56 7.14 -10.49 7.79
CA SER A 56 7.19 -9.37 8.75
C SER A 56 6.10 -9.46 9.84
N ASP A 57 4.92 -10.02 9.55
CA ASP A 57 3.87 -10.22 10.56
C ASP A 57 4.26 -11.32 11.55
N THR A 58 4.72 -12.46 11.03
CA THR A 58 5.20 -13.59 11.83
C THR A 58 6.37 -13.19 12.72
N PHE A 59 7.36 -12.47 12.17
CA PHE A 59 8.48 -11.93 12.93
C PHE A 59 8.02 -10.99 14.05
N THR A 60 7.12 -10.05 13.73
CA THR A 60 6.61 -9.08 14.72
C THR A 60 5.82 -9.77 15.84
N ARG A 61 5.02 -10.79 15.52
CA ARG A 61 4.29 -11.61 16.51
C ARG A 61 5.22 -12.39 17.42
N ILE A 62 6.32 -12.93 16.88
CA ILE A 62 7.34 -13.61 17.68
C ILE A 62 8.02 -12.63 18.63
N MET A 63 8.46 -11.47 18.14
CA MET A 63 9.06 -10.43 18.98
C MET A 63 8.09 -10.00 20.10
N GLN A 64 6.83 -9.72 19.75
CA GLN A 64 5.77 -9.39 20.70
C GLN A 64 5.59 -10.49 21.75
N GLY A 65 5.55 -11.76 21.32
CA GLY A 65 5.42 -12.91 22.19
C GLY A 65 6.58 -13.03 23.18
N VAL A 66 7.82 -12.92 22.70
CA VAL A 66 9.01 -12.95 23.57
C VAL A 66 8.98 -11.82 24.59
N ILE A 67 8.72 -10.58 24.15
CA ILE A 67 8.64 -9.42 25.06
C ILE A 67 7.62 -9.66 26.17
N ARG A 68 6.45 -10.24 25.84
CA ARG A 68 5.40 -10.56 26.81
C ARG A 68 5.82 -11.69 27.74
N ASP A 69 6.29 -12.81 27.19
CA ASP A 69 6.55 -14.04 27.96
C ASP A 69 7.73 -13.86 28.92
N GLU A 70 8.73 -13.06 28.51
CA GLU A 70 9.90 -12.66 29.32
C GLU A 70 9.62 -11.43 30.21
N LYS A 71 8.40 -10.88 30.16
CA LYS A 71 7.96 -9.70 30.94
C LYS A 71 8.90 -8.49 30.80
N LEU A 72 9.37 -8.23 29.59
CA LEU A 72 10.32 -7.14 29.31
C LEU A 72 9.65 -5.77 29.24
N LEU A 73 8.32 -5.74 29.11
CA LEU A 73 7.51 -4.55 28.97
C LEU A 73 6.14 -4.75 29.63
N ASP A 74 5.72 -3.81 30.46
CA ASP A 74 4.39 -3.84 31.10
C ASP A 74 3.27 -3.40 30.15
N GLN A 75 3.60 -2.53 29.20
CA GLN A 75 2.65 -2.01 28.21
C GLN A 75 2.35 -3.06 27.15
N PRO A 76 1.07 -3.23 26.75
CA PRO A 76 0.73 -4.17 25.70
C PRO A 76 1.21 -3.64 24.33
N LEU A 77 1.96 -4.47 23.61
CA LEU A 77 2.22 -4.26 22.19
C LEU A 77 1.01 -4.79 21.40
N VAL A 78 0.48 -4.03 20.44
CA VAL A 78 -0.69 -4.43 19.63
C VAL A 78 -0.35 -4.35 18.14
N ILE A 79 -0.40 -5.48 17.45
CA ILE A 79 -0.08 -5.56 16.02
C ILE A 79 -1.27 -5.11 15.19
N PHE A 80 -1.03 -4.18 14.27
CA PHE A 80 -2.01 -3.62 13.36
C PHE A 80 -1.54 -3.79 11.92
N ASN A 81 -2.11 -4.76 11.22
CA ASN A 81 -1.80 -5.03 9.83
C ASN A 81 -2.47 -4.00 8.89
N ARG A 82 -1.67 -3.23 8.15
CA ARG A 82 -2.13 -2.22 7.19
C ARG A 82 -1.45 -2.40 5.83
N GLY A 83 -1.83 -3.48 5.14
CA GLY A 83 -1.24 -3.86 3.85
C GLY A 83 -1.62 -2.98 2.67
N GLY A 84 -0.78 -3.04 1.62
CA GLY A 84 -1.05 -2.47 0.29
C GLY A 84 0.14 -1.70 -0.28
N ALA A 85 0.23 -1.65 -1.61
CA ALA A 85 1.22 -0.89 -2.38
C ALA A 85 2.67 -1.04 -1.87
N GLY A 86 3.16 -2.28 -1.71
CA GLY A 86 4.54 -2.55 -1.26
C GLY A 86 4.86 -2.11 0.18
N GLY A 87 3.84 -1.83 0.99
CA GLY A 87 3.97 -1.36 2.36
C GLY A 87 3.79 0.15 2.54
N THR A 88 3.66 0.90 1.43
CA THR A 88 3.59 2.36 1.43
C THR A 88 2.36 2.93 2.15
N ILE A 89 1.25 2.19 2.20
CA ILE A 89 0.03 2.60 2.90
C ILE A 89 0.27 2.67 4.42
N GLY A 90 0.84 1.61 4.99
CA GLY A 90 1.11 1.55 6.43
C GLY A 90 2.27 2.46 6.84
N SER A 91 3.31 2.59 6.02
CA SER A 91 4.40 3.53 6.31
C SER A 91 3.96 4.99 6.26
N ARG A 92 3.05 5.36 5.33
CA ARG A 92 2.47 6.71 5.29
C ARG A 92 1.67 7.01 6.56
N GLN A 93 0.91 6.03 7.04
CA GLN A 93 0.19 6.17 8.31
C GLN A 93 1.14 6.44 9.49
N LEU A 94 2.31 5.79 9.57
CA LEU A 94 3.28 6.10 10.62
C LEU A 94 3.93 7.47 10.40
N LYS A 95 4.27 7.82 9.15
CA LYS A 95 4.91 9.10 8.82
C LYS A 95 4.07 10.29 9.31
N ASP A 96 2.75 10.17 9.24
CA ASP A 96 1.79 11.21 9.64
C ASP A 96 1.31 11.07 11.11
N ALA A 97 1.85 10.11 11.87
CA ALA A 97 1.45 9.85 13.25
C ALA A 97 2.14 10.79 14.26
N GLU A 98 1.55 10.92 15.45
CA GLU A 98 2.15 11.68 16.55
C GLU A 98 3.49 11.05 17.00
N PRO A 99 4.55 11.86 17.17
CA PRO A 99 5.87 11.35 17.53
C PRO A 99 6.02 11.04 19.04
N ASP A 100 4.98 10.57 19.72
CA ASP A 100 4.96 10.37 21.18
C ASP A 100 5.52 9.00 21.63
N GLY A 101 5.80 8.09 20.68
CA GLY A 101 6.29 6.74 20.93
C GLY A 101 5.17 5.69 21.14
N THR A 102 3.91 6.02 20.90
CA THR A 102 2.79 5.06 20.99
C THR A 102 2.56 4.27 19.71
N GLN A 103 3.21 4.64 18.62
CA GLN A 103 3.11 3.95 17.32
C GLN A 103 4.52 3.68 16.78
N LEU A 104 4.75 2.45 16.35
CA LEU A 104 5.96 2.02 15.68
C LEU A 104 5.59 1.31 14.38
N LEU A 105 6.52 1.27 13.43
CA LEU A 105 6.39 0.53 12.18
C LEU A 105 7.45 -0.56 12.15
N VAL A 106 7.03 -1.77 11.79
CA VAL A 106 7.94 -2.86 11.43
C VAL A 106 7.87 -3.05 9.93
N LEU A 107 8.90 -2.58 9.24
CA LEU A 107 8.98 -2.61 7.78
C LEU A 107 10.41 -2.93 7.39
N HIS A 108 10.56 -3.95 6.54
CA HIS A 108 11.82 -4.33 5.96
C HIS A 108 12.29 -3.35 4.87
N ASP A 109 13.20 -3.77 3.99
CA ASP A 109 13.78 -2.93 2.92
C ASP A 109 12.77 -2.37 1.90
N GLY A 110 11.47 -2.67 2.02
CA GLY A 110 10.41 -2.09 1.22
C GLY A 110 10.35 -0.56 1.30
N ILE A 111 10.80 0.03 2.42
CA ILE A 111 10.91 1.49 2.55
C ILE A 111 11.98 2.10 1.62
N LEU A 112 13.06 1.35 1.37
CA LEU A 112 14.12 1.75 0.45
C LEU A 112 13.66 1.55 -0.99
N SER A 113 13.12 0.37 -1.31
CA SER A 113 12.68 0.05 -2.67
C SER A 113 11.61 1.03 -3.15
N ALA A 114 10.61 1.34 -2.32
CA ALA A 114 9.50 2.20 -2.70
C ALA A 114 9.94 3.65 -3.02
N LYS A 115 11.00 4.15 -2.37
CA LYS A 115 11.60 5.45 -2.70
C LYS A 115 12.39 5.37 -4.01
N ILE A 116 13.23 4.34 -4.15
CA ILE A 116 14.10 4.16 -5.33
C ILE A 116 13.27 3.99 -6.59
N THR A 117 12.16 3.27 -6.52
CA THR A 117 11.23 3.04 -7.65
C THR A 117 10.29 4.23 -7.87
N GLY A 118 10.34 5.26 -7.01
CA GLY A 118 9.43 6.40 -7.04
C GLY A 118 7.97 6.01 -6.84
N SER A 119 7.68 4.94 -6.10
CA SER A 119 6.33 4.63 -5.62
C SER A 119 5.89 5.60 -4.52
N VAL A 120 6.86 6.14 -3.78
CA VAL A 120 6.70 7.25 -2.83
C VAL A 120 7.86 8.24 -2.97
N ASP A 121 7.66 9.45 -2.46
CA ASP A 121 8.64 10.55 -2.43
C ASP A 121 9.45 10.61 -1.12
N TYR A 122 9.32 9.60 -0.26
CA TYR A 122 9.96 9.54 1.05
C TYR A 122 10.58 8.17 1.31
N GLY A 123 11.63 8.13 2.14
CA GLY A 123 12.29 6.91 2.60
C GLY A 123 12.63 6.94 4.09
N PRO A 124 13.74 6.29 4.51
CA PRO A 124 14.18 6.27 5.91
C PRO A 124 14.26 7.65 6.58
N GLU A 125 14.59 8.70 5.83
CA GLU A 125 14.72 10.08 6.33
C GLU A 125 13.40 10.70 6.85
N ALA A 126 12.27 10.07 6.57
CA ALA A 126 10.95 10.48 7.06
C ALA A 126 10.58 9.86 8.42
N PHE A 127 11.49 9.11 9.04
CA PHE A 127 11.27 8.39 10.29
C PHE A 127 12.47 8.51 11.22
N GLU A 128 12.28 8.15 12.50
CA GLU A 128 13.38 7.86 13.41
C GLU A 128 13.69 6.34 13.39
N PRO A 129 14.90 5.92 12.98
CA PRO A 129 15.28 4.51 13.03
C PRO A 129 15.55 4.07 14.47
N ILE A 130 14.92 2.99 14.91
CA ILE A 130 15.09 2.43 16.25
C ILE A 130 16.14 1.32 16.22
N ALA A 131 15.86 0.24 15.49
CA ALA A 131 16.72 -0.94 15.44
C ALA A 131 16.52 -1.73 14.14
N ALA A 132 17.57 -2.42 13.70
CA ALA A 132 17.45 -3.63 12.87
C ALA A 132 17.52 -4.86 13.78
N THR A 133 16.66 -5.86 13.57
CA THR A 133 16.44 -6.96 14.55
C THR A 133 16.43 -8.37 13.96
N GLY A 134 16.81 -8.51 12.69
CA GLY A 134 16.84 -9.81 12.04
C GLY A 134 17.08 -9.68 10.54
N ARG A 135 17.77 -10.68 9.99
CA ARG A 135 18.19 -10.71 8.59
C ARG A 135 17.85 -12.05 7.96
N ALA A 136 17.04 -12.05 6.91
CA ALA A 136 16.68 -13.24 6.16
C ALA A 136 17.38 -13.24 4.80
N SER A 137 18.29 -14.19 4.58
CA SER A 137 18.94 -14.38 3.28
C SER A 137 17.94 -14.83 2.22
N SER A 138 18.19 -14.44 0.98
CA SER A 138 17.37 -14.85 -0.16
C SER A 138 17.91 -16.14 -0.77
N THR A 139 17.02 -16.93 -1.35
CA THR A 139 17.31 -18.17 -2.08
C THR A 139 16.80 -18.02 -3.50
N VAL A 140 17.58 -18.44 -4.48
CA VAL A 140 17.16 -18.50 -5.89
C VAL A 140 16.60 -19.89 -6.13
N CYS A 141 15.30 -19.97 -6.42
CA CYS A 141 14.55 -21.21 -6.42
C CYS A 141 13.95 -21.50 -7.80
N VAL A 142 13.97 -22.79 -8.14
CA VAL A 142 13.40 -23.36 -9.35
C VAL A 142 12.53 -24.58 -8.98
N SER A 143 11.73 -25.09 -9.92
CA SER A 143 11.05 -26.37 -9.70
C SER A 143 12.06 -27.53 -9.67
N ASP A 144 11.73 -28.64 -9.02
CA ASP A 144 12.62 -29.80 -8.96
C ASP A 144 12.95 -30.38 -10.34
N ASN A 145 12.02 -30.22 -11.30
CA ASN A 145 12.16 -30.65 -12.69
C ASN A 145 12.92 -29.66 -13.58
N ALA A 146 13.37 -28.52 -13.03
CA ALA A 146 14.11 -27.53 -13.80
C ALA A 146 15.47 -28.07 -14.28
N ARG A 147 15.87 -27.63 -15.48
CA ARG A 147 17.09 -28.09 -16.17
C ARG A 147 18.41 -27.67 -15.52
N TRP A 148 18.41 -26.59 -14.74
CA TRP A 148 19.63 -26.01 -14.15
C TRP A 148 19.98 -26.66 -12.81
N ASN A 149 21.19 -27.17 -12.65
CA ASN A 149 21.65 -27.75 -11.37
C ASN A 149 22.37 -26.73 -10.49
N SER A 150 22.74 -25.58 -11.05
CA SER A 150 23.47 -24.51 -10.38
C SER A 150 22.94 -23.14 -10.79
N LEU A 151 23.21 -22.11 -9.98
CA LEU A 151 22.92 -20.73 -10.34
C LEU A 151 23.77 -20.28 -11.53
N ALA A 152 25.00 -20.79 -11.64
CA ALA A 152 25.89 -20.51 -12.78
C ALA A 152 25.30 -20.98 -14.11
N GLU A 153 24.73 -22.19 -14.17
CA GLU A 153 24.05 -22.70 -15.38
C GLU A 153 22.83 -21.83 -15.75
N LEU A 154 22.06 -21.38 -14.75
CA LEU A 154 20.90 -20.51 -14.97
C LEU A 154 21.31 -19.15 -15.54
N LEU A 155 22.36 -18.54 -15.01
CA LEU A 155 22.85 -17.24 -15.49
C LEU A 155 23.54 -17.34 -16.84
N GLN A 156 24.24 -18.45 -17.12
CA GLN A 156 24.79 -18.72 -18.44
C GLN A 156 23.68 -18.77 -19.50
N GLU A 157 22.59 -19.51 -19.23
CA GLU A 157 21.48 -19.56 -20.19
C GLU A 157 20.76 -18.21 -20.31
N ALA A 158 20.61 -17.46 -19.21
CA ALA A 158 20.07 -16.10 -19.26
C ALA A 158 20.92 -15.14 -20.12
N GLN A 159 22.23 -15.38 -20.22
CA GLN A 159 23.15 -14.64 -21.08
C GLN A 159 23.06 -15.11 -22.54
N GLU A 160 23.04 -16.42 -22.78
CA GLU A 160 22.97 -17.01 -24.13
C GLU A 160 21.60 -16.77 -24.80
N SER A 161 20.54 -16.69 -24.00
CA SER A 161 19.16 -16.47 -24.45
C SER A 161 18.45 -15.43 -23.57
N PRO A 162 18.79 -14.14 -23.72
CA PRO A 162 18.17 -13.04 -22.97
C PRO A 162 16.64 -13.05 -23.09
N GLU A 163 15.95 -12.72 -21.99
CA GLU A 163 14.47 -12.58 -21.92
C GLU A 163 13.69 -13.87 -22.25
N THR A 164 14.32 -15.05 -22.14
CA THR A 164 13.63 -16.35 -22.35
C THR A 164 13.24 -17.04 -21.04
N ILE A 165 14.00 -16.80 -19.97
CA ILE A 165 13.76 -17.39 -18.64
C ILE A 165 12.74 -16.51 -17.89
N ARG A 166 11.57 -17.07 -17.57
CA ARG A 166 10.49 -16.37 -16.86
C ARG A 166 10.81 -16.27 -15.37
N PHE A 167 11.14 -15.07 -14.91
CA PHE A 167 11.42 -14.81 -13.51
C PHE A 167 10.20 -14.21 -12.81
N GLY A 168 9.63 -14.95 -11.86
CA GLY A 168 8.49 -14.47 -11.08
C GLY A 168 8.88 -13.36 -10.12
N SER A 169 8.45 -12.14 -10.38
CA SER A 169 8.65 -10.98 -9.51
C SER A 169 7.51 -9.97 -9.63
N ASN A 170 7.57 -8.84 -8.92
CA ASN A 170 6.74 -7.67 -9.26
C ASN A 170 7.70 -6.49 -9.41
N LEU A 171 7.57 -5.66 -10.45
CA LEU A 171 8.48 -4.52 -10.57
C LEU A 171 8.43 -3.63 -9.33
N GLY A 172 9.61 -3.18 -8.95
CA GLY A 172 9.86 -2.39 -7.76
C GLY A 172 9.66 -3.11 -6.41
N ALA A 173 9.18 -4.35 -6.40
CA ALA A 173 9.20 -5.17 -5.20
C ALA A 173 10.58 -5.79 -4.97
N LEU A 174 10.82 -6.23 -3.73
CA LEU A 174 12.06 -6.91 -3.36
C LEU A 174 12.40 -8.10 -4.27
N SER A 175 11.40 -8.86 -4.74
CA SER A 175 11.64 -9.96 -5.69
C SER A 175 12.29 -9.49 -7.00
N HIS A 176 11.88 -8.33 -7.52
CA HIS A 176 12.46 -7.76 -8.73
C HIS A 176 13.89 -7.28 -8.49
N PHE A 177 14.17 -6.63 -7.36
CA PHE A 177 15.54 -6.29 -6.96
C PHE A 177 16.44 -7.53 -6.84
N GLY A 178 15.88 -8.68 -6.49
CA GLY A 178 16.62 -9.94 -6.49
C GLY A 178 17.04 -10.40 -7.88
N ALA A 179 16.15 -10.28 -8.87
CA ALA A 179 16.46 -10.61 -10.25
C ALA A 179 17.50 -9.64 -10.83
N LEU A 180 17.29 -8.33 -10.66
CA LEU A 180 18.20 -7.31 -11.16
C LEU A 180 19.61 -7.43 -10.56
N GLN A 181 19.73 -7.81 -9.29
CA GLN A 181 21.03 -8.06 -8.67
C GLN A 181 21.76 -9.23 -9.33
N LEU A 182 21.04 -10.29 -9.70
CA LEU A 182 21.62 -11.42 -10.43
C LEU A 182 22.06 -11.00 -11.84
N GLU A 183 21.23 -10.27 -12.57
CA GLU A 183 21.59 -9.71 -13.89
C GLU A 183 22.82 -8.79 -13.81
N GLN A 184 22.96 -8.01 -12.74
CA GLN A 184 24.12 -7.14 -12.56
C GLN A 184 25.43 -7.92 -12.37
N THR A 185 25.37 -9.13 -11.79
CA THR A 185 26.56 -9.97 -11.61
C THR A 185 27.02 -10.69 -12.88
N THR A 186 26.15 -10.80 -13.90
CA THR A 186 26.47 -11.47 -15.16
C THR A 186 26.02 -10.57 -16.31
N PRO A 187 26.94 -9.78 -16.88
CA PRO A 187 26.61 -8.90 -18.01
C PRO A 187 25.87 -9.67 -19.11
N GLU A 188 24.89 -9.01 -19.74
CA GLU A 188 24.02 -9.56 -20.79
C GLU A 188 22.97 -10.59 -20.33
N ALA A 189 23.06 -11.14 -19.11
CA ALA A 189 21.99 -11.95 -18.57
C ALA A 189 20.71 -11.12 -18.40
N LYS A 190 19.60 -11.59 -18.97
CA LYS A 190 18.29 -10.95 -18.85
C LYS A 190 17.18 -11.94 -18.60
N PHE A 191 16.34 -11.64 -17.61
CA PHE A 191 15.14 -12.40 -17.33
C PHE A 191 13.90 -11.75 -17.95
N LEU A 192 12.93 -12.58 -18.32
CA LEU A 192 11.58 -12.12 -18.60
C LEU A 192 10.82 -12.01 -17.28
N TYR A 193 10.55 -10.79 -16.81
CA TYR A 193 9.79 -10.61 -15.58
C TYR A 193 8.32 -10.96 -15.77
N VAL A 194 7.83 -11.84 -14.91
CA VAL A 194 6.41 -12.20 -14.84
C VAL A 194 5.84 -11.63 -13.55
N PRO A 195 4.91 -10.66 -13.61
CA PRO A 195 4.17 -10.15 -12.47
C PRO A 195 3.52 -11.29 -11.70
N THR A 196 3.93 -11.47 -10.46
CA THR A 196 3.46 -12.56 -9.60
C THR A 196 3.40 -12.05 -8.18
N GLY A 197 2.30 -12.29 -7.46
CA GLY A 197 2.06 -11.67 -6.15
C GLY A 197 3.04 -12.05 -5.03
N GLY A 198 2.50 -12.30 -3.83
CA GLY A 198 3.33 -12.68 -2.67
C GLY A 198 4.05 -14.03 -2.87
N GLY A 199 4.91 -14.40 -1.92
CA GLY A 199 5.65 -15.67 -1.95
C GLY A 199 4.79 -16.91 -2.26
N SER A 200 3.62 -17.04 -1.62
CA SER A 200 2.72 -18.17 -1.88
C SER A 200 2.18 -18.22 -3.31
N GLN A 201 1.90 -17.07 -3.95
CA GLN A 201 1.46 -17.06 -5.35
C GLN A 201 2.63 -17.47 -6.24
N ARG A 202 3.82 -16.90 -6.03
CA ARG A 202 5.04 -17.28 -6.77
C ARG A 202 5.37 -18.75 -6.64
N PHE A 203 5.16 -19.35 -5.47
CA PHE A 203 5.32 -20.79 -5.28
C PHE A 203 4.37 -21.58 -6.18
N THR A 204 3.06 -21.26 -6.17
CA THR A 204 2.07 -21.92 -7.04
C THR A 204 2.37 -21.76 -8.54
N GLU A 205 2.79 -20.57 -8.96
CA GLU A 205 3.17 -20.30 -10.36
C GLU A 205 4.43 -21.08 -10.78
N LEU A 206 5.39 -21.25 -9.86
CA LEU A 206 6.63 -21.99 -10.10
C LEU A 206 6.37 -23.48 -10.26
N ILE A 207 5.60 -24.10 -9.37
CA ILE A 207 5.24 -25.52 -9.47
C ILE A 207 4.30 -25.79 -10.66
N GLY A 208 3.48 -24.81 -11.04
CA GLY A 208 2.61 -24.87 -12.22
C GLY A 208 3.36 -24.67 -13.54
N GLY A 209 4.64 -24.28 -13.51
CA GLY A 209 5.43 -24.01 -14.71
C GLY A 209 5.04 -22.73 -15.44
N HIS A 210 4.36 -21.80 -14.77
CA HIS A 210 4.04 -20.46 -15.30
C HIS A 210 5.22 -19.50 -15.18
N ILE A 211 6.12 -19.75 -14.22
CA ILE A 211 7.44 -19.12 -14.12
C ILE A 211 8.51 -20.21 -14.01
N ASP A 212 9.75 -19.89 -14.38
CA ASP A 212 10.87 -20.82 -14.39
C ASP A 212 11.75 -20.69 -13.14
N VAL A 213 11.86 -19.47 -12.60
CA VAL A 213 12.71 -19.12 -11.46
C VAL A 213 12.07 -18.01 -10.63
N THR A 214 12.36 -17.97 -9.34
CA THR A 214 12.05 -16.82 -8.48
C THR A 214 13.01 -16.75 -7.29
N VAL A 215 12.83 -15.73 -6.45
CA VAL A 215 13.52 -15.60 -5.17
C VAL A 215 12.57 -15.69 -3.99
N PHE A 216 12.91 -16.53 -3.01
CA PHE A 216 12.24 -16.62 -1.71
C PHE A 216 13.21 -16.23 -0.61
N ASN A 217 12.71 -15.74 0.53
CA ASN A 217 13.56 -15.74 1.72
C ASN A 217 13.80 -17.20 2.20
N ALA A 218 14.84 -17.42 3.01
CA ALA A 218 15.20 -18.77 3.47
C ALA A 218 14.07 -19.49 4.22
N GLY A 219 13.24 -18.77 4.98
CA GLY A 219 12.10 -19.34 5.69
C GLY A 219 10.97 -19.78 4.76
N GLU A 220 10.64 -18.97 3.76
CA GLU A 220 9.70 -19.28 2.67
C GLU A 220 10.19 -20.51 1.91
N TYR A 221 11.47 -20.56 1.53
CA TYR A 221 12.03 -21.73 0.86
C TYR A 221 11.87 -23.00 1.71
N VAL A 222 12.23 -22.97 3.00
CA VAL A 222 12.04 -24.13 3.89
C VAL A 222 10.58 -24.54 3.99
N HIS A 223 9.65 -23.57 4.00
CA HIS A 223 8.21 -23.86 4.01
C HIS A 223 7.72 -24.51 2.71
N PHE A 224 8.32 -24.16 1.57
CA PHE A 224 7.88 -24.58 0.24
C PHE A 224 8.66 -25.76 -0.36
N ARG A 225 9.87 -26.05 0.12
CA ARG A 225 10.81 -27.00 -0.53
C ARG A 225 10.22 -28.40 -0.73
N ASP A 226 9.46 -28.90 0.24
CA ASP A 226 8.85 -30.23 0.17
C ASP A 226 7.66 -30.27 -0.83
N GLY A 227 7.28 -29.12 -1.37
CA GLY A 227 6.24 -28.95 -2.38
C GLY A 227 6.72 -29.02 -3.83
N GLY A 228 7.97 -29.45 -4.08
CA GLY A 228 8.49 -29.68 -5.43
C GLY A 228 9.39 -28.57 -5.97
N ILE A 229 10.09 -27.84 -5.08
CA ILE A 229 11.04 -26.80 -5.46
C ILE A 229 12.39 -27.01 -4.79
N ARG A 230 13.46 -26.55 -5.45
CA ARG A 230 14.82 -26.55 -4.91
C ARG A 230 15.49 -25.20 -5.07
N ALA A 231 16.41 -24.89 -4.16
CA ALA A 231 17.24 -23.70 -4.21
C ALA A 231 18.55 -24.00 -4.96
N LEU A 232 18.87 -23.18 -5.97
CA LEU A 232 20.14 -23.23 -6.70
C LEU A 232 21.27 -22.54 -5.95
N ALA A 233 20.93 -21.50 -5.18
CA ALA A 233 21.88 -20.77 -4.36
C ALA A 233 21.18 -20.01 -3.24
N ILE A 234 21.92 -19.78 -2.16
CA ILE A 234 21.62 -18.74 -1.17
C ILE A 234 22.44 -17.47 -1.47
N LEU A 235 21.80 -16.32 -1.45
CA LEU A 235 22.42 -15.01 -1.71
C LEU A 235 22.95 -14.45 -0.39
N ALA A 236 23.98 -15.08 0.18
CA ALA A 236 24.58 -14.71 1.46
C ALA A 236 26.12 -14.70 1.35
N GLU A 237 26.77 -14.05 2.31
CA GLU A 237 28.24 -14.05 2.38
C GLU A 237 28.77 -15.44 2.71
N ASP A 238 28.14 -16.10 3.68
CA ASP A 238 28.48 -17.44 4.16
C ASP A 238 27.28 -18.39 4.03
N ARG A 239 27.55 -19.70 4.08
CA ARG A 239 26.49 -20.72 4.10
C ARG A 239 25.58 -20.52 5.31
N ASN A 240 24.28 -20.70 5.11
CA ASN A 240 23.33 -20.72 6.22
C ASN A 240 23.43 -22.07 6.93
N PRO A 241 23.76 -22.12 8.24
CA PRO A 241 23.88 -23.37 9.00
C PRO A 241 22.63 -24.24 8.97
N GLU A 242 21.46 -23.64 8.76
CA GLU A 242 20.17 -24.32 8.70
C GLU A 242 19.81 -24.82 7.29
N LEU A 243 20.59 -24.45 6.27
CA LEU A 243 20.49 -24.90 4.89
C LEU A 243 21.89 -25.33 4.39
N PRO A 244 22.57 -26.28 5.05
CA PRO A 244 23.97 -26.60 4.77
C PRO A 244 24.18 -27.16 3.36
N ASP A 245 23.15 -27.79 2.78
CA ASP A 245 23.18 -28.40 1.45
C ASP A 245 23.00 -27.39 0.31
N VAL A 246 22.58 -26.16 0.61
CA VAL A 246 22.39 -25.11 -0.40
C VAL A 246 23.67 -24.26 -0.48
N PRO A 247 24.40 -24.29 -1.61
CA PRO A 247 25.60 -23.48 -1.77
C PRO A 247 25.27 -21.98 -1.83
N THR A 248 26.22 -21.12 -1.45
CA THR A 248 26.10 -19.68 -1.70
C THR A 248 26.30 -19.37 -3.20
N ALA A 249 25.86 -18.20 -3.64
CA ALA A 249 26.20 -17.70 -4.97
C ALA A 249 27.72 -17.51 -5.14
N ARG A 250 28.42 -17.08 -4.09
CA ARG A 250 29.88 -16.86 -4.10
C ARG A 250 30.68 -18.15 -4.27
N GLU A 251 30.22 -19.25 -3.69
CA GLU A 251 30.80 -20.58 -3.91
C GLU A 251 30.71 -21.03 -5.37
N GLN A 252 29.78 -20.44 -6.14
CA GLN A 252 29.58 -20.68 -7.57
C GLN A 252 30.23 -19.58 -8.44
N GLY A 253 31.05 -18.70 -7.85
CA GLY A 253 31.76 -17.64 -8.57
C GLY A 253 30.93 -16.39 -8.86
N ILE A 254 29.75 -16.25 -8.24
CA ILE A 254 28.81 -15.15 -8.47
C ILE A 254 28.75 -14.26 -7.23
N ASP A 255 29.17 -12.99 -7.34
CA ASP A 255 29.16 -12.05 -6.22
C ASP A 255 27.77 -11.42 -6.00
N ALA A 256 26.80 -12.26 -5.64
CA ALA A 256 25.43 -11.86 -5.33
C ALA A 256 25.13 -12.13 -3.85
N VAL A 257 25.02 -11.05 -3.07
CA VAL A 257 24.61 -11.09 -1.66
C VAL A 257 23.32 -10.30 -1.47
N ARG A 258 22.26 -10.98 -1.02
CA ARG A 258 20.94 -10.42 -0.86
C ARG A 258 20.22 -10.95 0.36
N ASN A 259 19.84 -10.05 1.23
CA ASN A 259 19.06 -10.36 2.41
C ASN A 259 18.03 -9.27 2.70
N SER A 260 16.94 -9.65 3.33
CA SER A 260 15.92 -8.73 3.84
C SER A 260 16.17 -8.48 5.32
N MET A 261 16.29 -7.22 5.72
CA MET A 261 16.46 -6.86 7.12
C MET A 261 15.18 -6.27 7.69
N GLN A 262 14.81 -6.67 8.91
CA GLN A 262 13.61 -6.18 9.60
C GLN A 262 13.97 -4.96 10.46
N TYR A 263 13.39 -3.80 10.13
CA TYR A 263 13.63 -2.55 10.84
C TYR A 263 12.42 -2.11 11.65
N TRP A 264 12.73 -1.39 12.72
CA TRP A 264 11.77 -0.73 13.60
C TRP A 264 11.92 0.78 13.44
N TRP A 265 10.80 1.45 13.21
CA TRP A 265 10.75 2.89 12.97
C TRP A 265 9.77 3.56 13.92
N ALA A 266 10.07 4.78 14.34
CA ALA A 266 9.13 5.69 14.96
C ALA A 266 8.84 6.88 14.02
N PRO A 267 7.75 7.64 14.25
CA PRO A 267 7.52 8.89 13.54
C PRO A 267 8.70 9.86 13.72
N LYS A 268 8.94 10.69 12.70
CA LYS A 268 10.03 11.68 12.76
C LYS A 268 9.84 12.63 13.93
N GLY A 269 10.93 12.92 14.65
CA GLY A 269 10.89 13.81 15.82
C GLY A 269 10.45 13.12 17.12
N THR A 270 10.31 11.79 17.15
CA THR A 270 10.10 11.06 18.40
C THR A 270 11.23 11.34 19.39
N PRO A 271 10.94 11.67 20.67
CA PRO A 271 11.96 12.02 21.65
C PRO A 271 13.05 10.94 21.77
N ARG A 272 14.31 11.37 21.85
CA ARG A 272 15.46 10.46 21.92
C ARG A 272 15.36 9.46 23.07
N GLU A 273 14.78 9.87 24.19
CA GLU A 273 14.51 9.00 25.35
C GLU A 273 13.56 7.84 25.01
N ARG A 274 12.54 8.07 24.18
CA ARG A 274 11.63 7.02 23.71
C ARG A 274 12.32 6.08 22.72
N ILE A 275 13.14 6.62 21.82
CA ILE A 275 13.96 5.80 20.94
C ILE A 275 14.93 4.93 21.75
N ALA A 276 15.60 5.49 22.75
CA ALA A 276 16.54 4.75 23.61
C ALA A 276 15.83 3.65 24.40
N PHE A 277 14.63 3.93 24.90
CA PHE A 277 13.79 2.93 25.56
C PHE A 277 13.48 1.73 24.63
N PHE A 278 13.10 1.99 23.38
CA PHE A 278 12.83 0.91 22.42
C PHE A 278 14.10 0.19 21.97
N GLU A 279 15.22 0.89 21.80
CA GLU A 279 16.53 0.27 21.56
C GLU A 279 16.87 -0.72 22.69
N GLU A 280 16.72 -0.31 23.95
CA GLU A 280 16.99 -1.18 25.10
C GLU A 280 16.03 -2.37 25.16
N LEU A 281 14.72 -2.15 24.98
CA LEU A 281 13.71 -3.20 24.98
C LEU A 281 13.98 -4.27 23.92
N LEU A 282 14.19 -3.84 22.67
CA LEU A 282 14.46 -4.74 21.55
C LEU A 282 15.80 -5.46 21.74
N GLY A 283 16.81 -4.76 22.28
CA GLY A 283 18.10 -5.36 22.60
C GLY A 283 18.00 -6.45 23.67
N LYS A 284 17.18 -6.25 24.71
CA LYS A 284 16.89 -7.29 25.72
C LYS A 284 16.20 -8.48 25.08
N ALA A 285 15.13 -8.25 24.31
CA ALA A 285 14.38 -9.33 23.66
C ALA A 285 15.29 -10.16 22.72
N MET A 286 16.11 -9.51 21.92
CA MET A 286 17.04 -10.17 20.99
C MET A 286 18.12 -11.02 21.68
N ARG A 287 18.46 -10.75 22.94
CA ARG A 287 19.44 -11.54 23.71
C ARG A 287 18.84 -12.77 24.40
N THR A 288 17.52 -12.92 24.39
CA THR A 288 16.86 -14.07 25.03
C THR A 288 17.08 -15.35 24.22
N ASP A 289 17.27 -16.47 24.90
CA ASP A 289 17.34 -17.79 24.26
C ASP A 289 16.05 -18.12 23.49
N ALA A 290 14.90 -17.65 23.99
CA ALA A 290 13.61 -17.79 23.33
C ALA A 290 13.62 -17.14 21.94
N MET A 291 14.12 -15.91 21.83
CA MET A 291 14.21 -15.20 20.55
C MET A 291 15.21 -15.88 19.61
N GLN A 292 16.40 -16.24 20.10
CA GLN A 292 17.42 -16.92 19.31
C GLN A 292 16.90 -18.23 18.69
N LYS A 293 16.19 -19.06 19.49
CA LYS A 293 15.56 -20.30 19.00
C LYS A 293 14.48 -20.04 17.96
N LYS A 294 13.65 -19.00 18.15
CA LYS A 294 12.58 -18.65 17.20
C LYS A 294 13.14 -18.13 15.87
N LEU A 295 14.20 -17.33 15.91
CA LEU A 295 14.91 -16.87 14.71
C LEU A 295 15.52 -18.01 13.91
N ALA A 296 16.20 -18.95 14.58
CA ALA A 296 16.73 -20.15 13.94
C ALA A 296 15.62 -21.00 13.27
N ALA A 297 14.47 -21.14 13.93
CA ALA A 297 13.31 -21.82 13.36
C ALA A 297 12.79 -21.13 12.08
N LEU A 298 12.86 -19.79 12.03
CA LEU A 298 12.52 -19.00 10.84
C LEU A 298 13.62 -18.93 9.78
N LYS A 299 14.79 -19.54 10.03
CA LYS A 299 15.97 -19.44 9.16
C LYS A 299 16.46 -18.00 9.00
N MET A 300 16.22 -17.19 10.02
CA MET A 300 16.59 -15.79 10.09
C MET A 300 17.82 -15.64 10.99
N GLU A 301 18.81 -14.90 10.51
CA GLU A 301 19.99 -14.59 11.28
C GLU A 301 19.68 -13.47 12.30
N PRO A 302 20.11 -13.63 13.56
CA PRO A 302 19.99 -12.59 14.56
C PRO A 302 20.90 -11.41 14.21
N VAL A 303 20.31 -10.24 13.99
CA VAL A 303 21.05 -8.98 13.80
C VAL A 303 20.49 -7.96 14.77
N PHE A 304 21.34 -7.22 15.47
CA PHE A 304 20.91 -6.11 16.31
C PHE A 304 21.80 -4.88 16.07
N LEU A 305 21.29 -3.93 15.30
CA LEU A 305 21.96 -2.66 15.00
C LEU A 305 21.10 -1.49 15.47
N THR A 306 21.72 -0.51 16.11
CA THR A 306 21.06 0.72 16.58
C THR A 306 21.96 1.93 16.31
N GLY A 307 21.46 3.15 16.59
CA GLY A 307 22.28 4.36 16.55
C GLY A 307 23.03 4.58 15.23
N ILE A 308 24.35 4.80 15.32
CA ILE A 308 25.18 5.13 14.15
C ILE A 308 25.39 3.94 13.21
N ASP A 309 25.47 2.72 13.75
CA ASP A 309 25.70 1.53 12.94
C ASP A 309 24.47 1.18 12.10
N LEU A 310 23.28 1.36 12.66
CA LEU A 310 22.04 1.26 11.89
C LEU A 310 21.96 2.28 10.75
N ARG A 311 22.36 3.54 11.01
CA ARG A 311 22.36 4.58 9.97
C ARG A 311 23.33 4.25 8.83
N ARG A 312 24.55 3.82 9.16
CA ARG A 312 25.53 3.39 8.14
C ARG A 312 25.01 2.22 7.32
N GLU A 313 24.35 1.26 7.97
CA GLU A 313 23.81 0.10 7.27
C GLU A 313 22.66 0.48 6.33
N LEU A 314 21.78 1.40 6.74
CA LEU A 314 20.74 1.95 5.87
C LEU A 314 21.32 2.67 4.65
N GLU A 315 22.33 3.52 4.84
CA GLU A 315 23.03 4.22 3.76
C GLU A 315 23.70 3.22 2.79
N ARG A 316 24.43 2.23 3.32
CA ARG A 316 25.07 1.18 2.54
C ARG A 316 24.06 0.41 1.70
N ARG A 317 22.91 0.04 2.29
CA ARG A 317 21.84 -0.68 1.59
C ARG A 317 21.15 0.16 0.54
N GLU A 318 20.89 1.43 0.82
CA GLU A 318 20.33 2.35 -0.17
C GLU A 318 21.28 2.49 -1.38
N LEU A 319 22.59 2.60 -1.15
CA LEU A 319 23.59 2.63 -2.23
C LEU A 319 23.57 1.36 -3.08
N ILE A 320 23.53 0.18 -2.45
CA ILE A 320 23.45 -1.09 -3.17
C ILE A 320 22.17 -1.14 -4.00
N MET A 321 21.01 -0.84 -3.41
CA MET A 321 19.74 -0.89 -4.14
C MET A 321 19.66 0.14 -5.27
N ARG A 322 20.26 1.32 -5.12
CA ARG A 322 20.36 2.33 -6.20
C ARG A 322 21.32 1.92 -7.31
N SER A 323 22.34 1.12 -7.00
CA SER A 323 23.32 0.64 -8.00
C SER A 323 22.71 -0.39 -8.96
N VAL A 324 21.63 -1.04 -8.53
CA VAL A 324 20.87 -1.99 -9.32
C VAL A 324 19.98 -1.21 -10.29
N ASN A 325 20.24 -1.33 -11.59
CA ASN A 325 19.53 -0.57 -12.63
C ASN A 325 18.06 -1.00 -12.71
N THR A 326 17.16 -0.25 -12.08
CA THR A 326 15.73 -0.39 -12.37
C THR A 326 15.48 0.33 -13.69
N GLU A 327 15.33 -0.41 -14.79
CA GLU A 327 14.90 0.20 -16.05
C GLU A 327 13.67 1.08 -15.81
N SER A 328 13.71 2.26 -16.43
CA SER A 328 12.77 3.35 -16.17
C SER A 328 11.33 2.88 -16.33
N LYS A 329 10.48 3.34 -15.41
CA LYS A 329 9.02 3.38 -15.61
C LYS A 329 8.74 3.69 -17.08
N ILE A 330 8.15 2.75 -17.81
CA ILE A 330 7.46 3.09 -19.04
C ILE A 330 6.35 4.03 -18.57
N GLU A 331 6.55 5.33 -18.77
CA GLU A 331 5.51 6.31 -18.52
C GLU A 331 4.38 5.99 -19.48
N LEU A 332 3.41 5.22 -18.99
CA LEU A 332 2.18 4.99 -19.73
C LEU A 332 1.59 6.37 -20.02
N PRO A 333 1.06 6.58 -21.25
CA PRO A 333 0.41 7.84 -21.58
C PRO A 333 -0.61 8.20 -20.50
N ASP A 334 -0.65 9.46 -20.07
CA ASP A 334 -1.62 9.91 -19.07
C ASP A 334 -3.04 9.77 -19.65
N THR A 335 -3.61 8.58 -19.43
CA THR A 335 -4.91 8.19 -19.97
C THR A 335 -6.01 9.09 -19.40
N ALA A 336 -5.83 9.65 -18.20
CA ALA A 336 -6.75 10.61 -17.61
C ALA A 336 -6.68 11.96 -18.34
N PHE A 337 -5.48 12.43 -18.70
CA PHE A 337 -5.31 13.62 -19.52
C PHE A 337 -5.89 13.44 -20.93
N ILE A 338 -5.59 12.32 -21.59
CA ILE A 338 -6.13 11.99 -22.92
C ILE A 338 -7.65 11.89 -22.89
N ALA A 339 -8.22 11.21 -21.88
CA ALA A 339 -9.66 11.12 -21.69
C ALA A 339 -10.29 12.50 -21.43
N SER A 340 -9.63 13.36 -20.65
CA SER A 340 -10.08 14.73 -20.38
C SER A 340 -10.12 15.57 -21.67
N ILE A 341 -9.10 15.47 -22.52
CA ILE A 341 -9.08 16.11 -23.85
C ILE A 341 -10.21 15.58 -24.72
N ALA A 342 -10.42 14.26 -24.77
CA ALA A 342 -11.49 13.66 -25.56
C ALA A 342 -12.88 14.14 -25.11
N VAL A 343 -13.12 14.20 -23.80
CA VAL A 343 -14.37 14.72 -23.22
C VAL A 343 -14.56 16.20 -23.57
N LEU A 344 -13.52 17.02 -23.44
CA LEU A 344 -13.56 18.44 -23.82
C LEU A 344 -13.82 18.63 -25.32
N ALA A 345 -13.20 17.82 -26.18
CA ALA A 345 -13.39 17.86 -27.62
C ALA A 345 -14.81 17.46 -28.03
N ILE A 346 -15.36 16.39 -27.43
CA ILE A 346 -16.76 15.98 -27.63
C ILE A 346 -17.70 17.08 -27.14
N GLY A 347 -17.45 17.65 -25.95
CA GLY A 347 -18.21 18.77 -25.40
C GLY A 347 -18.20 20.00 -26.31
N ALA A 348 -17.03 20.35 -26.84
CA ALA A 348 -16.87 21.45 -27.81
C ALA A 348 -17.59 21.15 -29.13
N ALA A 349 -17.50 19.93 -29.66
CA ALA A 349 -18.21 19.52 -30.87
C ALA A 349 -19.74 19.60 -30.70
N PHE A 350 -20.27 19.17 -29.56
CA PHE A 350 -21.68 19.35 -29.21
C PHE A 350 -22.06 20.83 -29.05
N GLY A 351 -21.18 21.64 -28.44
CA GLY A 351 -21.36 23.08 -28.31
C GLY A 351 -21.42 23.80 -29.66
N VAL A 352 -20.48 23.51 -30.56
CA VAL A 352 -20.41 24.04 -31.93
C VAL A 352 -21.61 23.57 -32.73
N ARG A 353 -21.95 22.28 -32.70
CA ARG A 353 -23.14 21.75 -33.38
C ARG A 353 -24.42 22.44 -32.89
N ARG A 354 -24.57 22.64 -31.58
CA ARG A 354 -25.72 23.34 -31.00
C ARG A 354 -25.77 24.81 -31.43
N TRP A 355 -24.61 25.47 -31.53
CA TRP A 355 -24.50 26.85 -32.00
C TRP A 355 -24.83 26.99 -33.49
N THR A 356 -24.34 26.07 -34.34
CA THR A 356 -24.63 26.07 -35.78
C THR A 356 -26.06 25.66 -36.10
N THR A 357 -26.65 24.70 -35.38
CA THR A 357 -28.07 24.34 -35.56
C THR A 357 -29.04 25.40 -35.05
N ARG A 358 -28.61 26.28 -34.12
CA ARG A 358 -29.41 27.40 -33.62
C ARG A 358 -29.75 28.42 -34.71
N ASN A 359 -28.94 28.50 -35.76
CA ASN A 359 -29.09 29.44 -36.86
C ASN A 359 -29.80 28.83 -38.08
N LEU A 360 -30.16 27.53 -38.06
CA LEU A 360 -30.65 26.80 -39.23
C LEU A 360 -32.12 26.34 -39.13
N GLN A 361 -32.78 26.52 -37.99
CA GLN A 361 -34.21 26.18 -37.84
C GLN A 361 -35.02 27.43 -37.48
N PRO A 362 -36.03 27.83 -38.28
CA PRO A 362 -37.07 28.73 -37.78
C PRO A 362 -37.77 28.03 -36.61
N ALA A 363 -38.04 28.78 -35.54
CA ALA A 363 -38.54 28.27 -34.28
C ALA A 363 -39.83 27.45 -34.46
N VAL A 364 -39.71 26.12 -34.46
CA VAL A 364 -40.76 25.29 -33.86
C VAL A 364 -40.56 25.47 -32.37
N ASP A 365 -41.50 26.15 -31.73
CA ASP A 365 -41.50 26.43 -30.29
C ASP A 365 -41.72 25.12 -29.51
N VAL A 366 -40.74 24.22 -29.57
CA VAL A 366 -40.55 23.21 -28.54
C VAL A 366 -39.88 23.98 -27.42
N THR A 367 -40.67 24.36 -26.43
CA THR A 367 -40.19 24.90 -25.16
C THR A 367 -39.25 23.87 -24.51
N VAL A 368 -37.97 23.90 -24.87
CA VAL A 368 -36.94 23.15 -24.15
C VAL A 368 -36.80 23.85 -22.80
N PRO A 369 -37.20 23.24 -21.68
CA PRO A 369 -37.13 23.89 -20.39
C PRO A 369 -35.68 24.30 -20.13
N ARG A 370 -35.45 25.56 -19.74
CA ARG A 370 -34.11 25.99 -19.31
C ARG A 370 -33.68 25.07 -18.16
N PRO A 371 -32.41 24.60 -18.13
CA PRO A 371 -31.93 23.78 -17.03
C PRO A 371 -32.15 24.55 -15.73
N ASP A 372 -32.90 23.94 -14.83
CA ASP A 372 -33.28 24.55 -13.58
C ASP A 372 -32.03 24.61 -12.68
N LEU A 373 -31.79 25.76 -12.02
CA LEU A 373 -30.62 25.95 -11.15
C LEU A 373 -30.59 24.95 -9.98
N THR A 374 -31.77 24.57 -9.49
CA THR A 374 -31.96 23.54 -8.45
C THR A 374 -31.57 22.15 -8.95
N THR A 375 -31.81 21.82 -10.23
CA THR A 375 -31.30 20.58 -10.86
C THR A 375 -29.79 20.54 -10.75
N GLY A 376 -29.12 21.62 -11.15
CA GLY A 376 -27.66 21.73 -11.11
C GLY A 376 -27.08 21.65 -9.69
N LEU A 377 -27.74 22.26 -8.71
CA LEU A 377 -27.30 22.21 -7.32
C LEU A 377 -27.47 20.82 -6.70
N VAL A 378 -28.56 20.11 -7.01
CA VAL A 378 -28.80 18.75 -6.50
C VAL A 378 -27.84 17.74 -7.13
N THR A 379 -27.55 17.85 -8.44
CA THR A 379 -26.56 16.98 -9.09
C THR A 379 -25.16 17.19 -8.52
N LEU A 380 -24.77 18.46 -8.29
CA LEU A 380 -23.51 18.78 -7.62
C LEU A 380 -23.48 18.24 -6.18
N GLY A 381 -24.56 18.38 -5.42
CA GLY A 381 -24.67 17.85 -4.06
C GLY A 381 -24.53 16.32 -4.00
N LEU A 382 -25.17 15.59 -4.93
CA LEU A 382 -25.01 14.14 -5.05
C LEU A 382 -23.57 13.74 -5.39
N LEU A 383 -22.89 14.51 -6.26
CA LEU A 383 -21.49 14.27 -6.61
C LEU A 383 -20.56 14.48 -5.41
N VAL A 384 -20.74 15.59 -4.67
CA VAL A 384 -19.97 15.89 -3.46
C VAL A 384 -20.19 14.82 -2.39
N LEU A 385 -21.43 14.36 -2.21
CA LEU A 385 -21.76 13.28 -1.28
C LEU A 385 -21.05 11.98 -1.67
N PHE A 386 -21.08 11.60 -2.95
CA PHE A 386 -20.37 10.43 -3.46
C PHE A 386 -18.86 10.53 -3.19
N CYS A 387 -18.22 11.65 -3.54
CA CYS A 387 -16.79 11.86 -3.30
C CYS A 387 -16.43 11.81 -1.80
N THR A 388 -17.29 12.37 -0.94
CA THR A 388 -17.08 12.37 0.52
C THR A 388 -17.19 10.96 1.09
N LEU A 389 -18.23 10.20 0.72
CA LEU A 389 -18.41 8.81 1.16
C LEU A 389 -17.28 7.90 0.67
N PHE A 390 -16.78 8.14 -0.55
CA PHE A 390 -15.63 7.44 -1.10
C PHE A 390 -14.34 7.76 -0.33
N SER A 391 -14.07 9.03 -0.04
CA SER A 391 -12.92 9.46 0.76
C SER A 391 -12.93 8.85 2.17
N MET A 392 -14.10 8.77 2.80
CA MET A 392 -14.28 8.14 4.11
C MET A 392 -14.22 6.60 4.08
N SER A 393 -14.05 5.97 2.91
CA SER A 393 -14.02 4.52 2.74
C SER A 393 -15.25 3.80 3.33
N VAL A 394 -16.42 4.44 3.31
CA VAL A 394 -17.65 3.92 3.95
C VAL A 394 -18.13 2.62 3.30
N ALA A 395 -17.91 2.46 2.00
CA ALA A 395 -18.21 1.25 1.25
C ALA A 395 -17.24 1.11 0.06
N SER A 396 -17.20 -0.08 -0.56
CA SER A 396 -16.40 -0.34 -1.76
C SER A 396 -16.84 0.56 -2.93
N TYR A 397 -15.90 0.92 -3.81
CA TYR A 397 -16.13 1.79 -4.97
C TYR A 397 -17.39 1.44 -5.77
N TRP A 398 -17.58 0.16 -6.14
CA TRP A 398 -18.68 -0.24 -7.01
C TRP A 398 -20.06 -0.03 -6.37
N VAL A 399 -20.16 -0.16 -5.04
CA VAL A 399 -21.41 0.09 -4.28
C VAL A 399 -21.74 1.57 -4.30
N LEU A 400 -20.75 2.41 -4.03
CA LEU A 400 -20.92 3.87 -4.05
C LEU A 400 -21.24 4.37 -5.46
N ALA A 401 -20.57 3.83 -6.49
CA ALA A 401 -20.79 4.19 -7.89
C ALA A 401 -22.19 3.78 -8.37
N ALA A 402 -22.63 2.55 -8.07
CA ALA A 402 -23.98 2.10 -8.39
C ALA A 402 -25.05 2.95 -7.68
N GLY A 403 -24.85 3.24 -6.38
CA GLY A 403 -25.74 4.10 -5.61
C GLY A 403 -25.84 5.51 -6.20
N PHE A 404 -24.72 6.12 -6.56
CA PHE A 404 -24.67 7.42 -7.21
C PHE A 404 -25.44 7.43 -8.54
N VAL A 405 -25.19 6.46 -9.43
CA VAL A 405 -25.88 6.36 -10.73
C VAL A 405 -27.38 6.17 -10.56
N ILE A 406 -27.81 5.35 -9.60
CA ILE A 406 -29.24 5.15 -9.29
C ILE A 406 -29.87 6.47 -8.80
N CYS A 407 -29.28 7.11 -7.79
CA CYS A 407 -29.81 8.36 -7.23
C CYS A 407 -29.88 9.47 -8.27
N LEU A 408 -28.80 9.66 -9.04
CA LEU A 408 -28.73 10.66 -10.10
C LEU A 408 -29.71 10.36 -11.24
N GLY A 409 -29.76 9.12 -11.70
CA GLY A 409 -30.64 8.69 -12.79
C GLY A 409 -32.12 8.82 -12.43
N LEU A 410 -32.52 8.40 -11.23
CA LEU A 410 -33.89 8.57 -10.72
C LEU A 410 -34.26 10.05 -10.58
N PHE A 411 -33.36 10.88 -10.07
CA PHE A 411 -33.58 12.32 -9.94
C PHE A 411 -33.80 12.99 -11.30
N LEU A 412 -32.93 12.73 -12.28
CA LEU A 412 -33.03 13.29 -13.62
C LEU A 412 -34.28 12.79 -14.36
N MET A 413 -34.64 11.51 -14.20
CA MET A 413 -35.89 10.98 -14.78
C MET A 413 -37.13 11.64 -14.17
N ARG A 414 -37.15 11.85 -12.85
CA ARG A 414 -38.27 12.52 -12.16
C ARG A 414 -38.42 13.98 -12.60
N GLN A 415 -37.30 14.67 -12.78
CA GLN A 415 -37.28 16.01 -13.35
C GLN A 415 -37.83 16.04 -14.78
N ARG A 416 -37.38 15.11 -15.64
CA ARG A 416 -37.85 15.01 -17.02
C ARG A 416 -39.33 14.63 -17.12
N ALA A 417 -39.80 13.69 -16.30
CA ALA A 417 -41.20 13.31 -16.18
C ALA A 417 -42.07 14.52 -15.79
N LYS A 418 -41.62 15.32 -14.82
CA LYS A 418 -42.30 16.55 -14.39
C LYS A 418 -42.35 17.61 -15.50
N GLN A 419 -41.28 17.74 -16.29
CA GLN A 419 -41.19 18.72 -17.36
C GLN A 419 -41.97 18.33 -18.63
N GLN A 420 -42.03 17.05 -18.96
CA GLN A 420 -42.65 16.54 -20.20
C GLN A 420 -44.07 15.99 -19.99
N GLY A 421 -44.55 15.93 -18.74
CA GLY A 421 -45.87 15.37 -18.42
C GLY A 421 -46.00 13.86 -18.64
N VAL A 422 -44.88 13.16 -18.85
CA VAL A 422 -44.84 11.71 -19.10
C VAL A 422 -44.63 10.98 -17.77
N PRO A 423 -45.47 10.00 -17.40
CA PRO A 423 -45.31 9.25 -16.16
C PRO A 423 -44.02 8.40 -16.18
N LEU A 424 -43.36 8.29 -15.02
CA LEU A 424 -42.27 7.35 -14.81
C LEU A 424 -42.80 5.92 -14.92
N THR A 425 -42.38 5.19 -15.95
CA THR A 425 -42.71 3.77 -16.11
C THR A 425 -41.73 2.89 -15.33
N ALA A 426 -42.20 1.76 -14.83
CA ALA A 426 -41.36 0.76 -14.17
C ALA A 426 -40.21 0.29 -15.09
N ALA A 427 -40.45 0.24 -16.40
CA ALA A 427 -39.44 -0.10 -17.40
C ALA A 427 -38.27 0.90 -17.42
N SER A 428 -38.52 2.21 -17.37
CA SER A 428 -37.46 3.23 -17.36
C SER A 428 -36.62 3.18 -16.09
N VAL A 429 -37.25 2.93 -14.94
CA VAL A 429 -36.56 2.74 -13.67
C VAL A 429 -35.69 1.47 -13.71
N ALA A 430 -36.24 0.36 -14.22
CA ALA A 430 -35.50 -0.88 -14.38
C ALA A 430 -34.27 -0.72 -15.27
N VAL A 431 -34.37 0.02 -16.38
CA VAL A 431 -33.23 0.29 -17.26
C VAL A 431 -32.11 1.04 -16.53
N VAL A 432 -32.42 2.09 -15.77
CA VAL A 432 -31.40 2.86 -15.01
C VAL A 432 -30.76 2.02 -13.92
N VAL A 433 -31.54 1.21 -13.20
CA VAL A 433 -31.01 0.30 -12.18
C VAL A 433 -30.11 -0.76 -12.82
N CYS A 434 -30.54 -1.39 -13.92
CA CYS A 434 -29.72 -2.34 -14.66
C CYS A 434 -28.43 -1.70 -15.19
N LEU A 435 -28.50 -0.47 -15.71
CA LEU A 435 -27.32 0.26 -16.20
C LEU A 435 -26.36 0.59 -15.05
N ALA A 436 -26.87 0.96 -13.87
CA ALA A 436 -26.06 1.22 -12.68
C ALA A 436 -25.39 -0.04 -12.13
N VAL A 437 -26.12 -1.17 -12.11
CA VAL A 437 -25.61 -2.48 -11.69
C VAL A 437 -24.68 -3.09 -12.74
N ALA A 438 -24.81 -2.72 -14.01
CA ALA A 438 -23.85 -3.09 -15.05
C ALA A 438 -22.60 -2.21 -15.01
N LEU A 439 -22.74 -0.88 -14.85
CA LEU A 439 -21.61 0.06 -14.85
C LEU A 439 -20.81 0.05 -13.55
N GLY A 440 -21.42 -0.07 -12.37
CA GLY A 440 -20.67 -0.05 -11.11
C GLY A 440 -19.71 -1.24 -11.00
N PRO A 441 -20.23 -2.48 -10.87
CA PRO A 441 -19.47 -3.71 -10.96
C PRO A 441 -18.69 -3.86 -12.28
N GLY A 442 -19.25 -3.47 -13.42
CA GLY A 442 -18.59 -3.62 -14.73
C GLY A 442 -17.39 -2.70 -14.90
N CYS A 443 -17.47 -1.42 -14.52
CA CYS A 443 -16.31 -0.53 -14.48
C CYS A 443 -15.33 -0.97 -13.40
N PHE A 444 -15.79 -1.44 -12.24
CA PHE A 444 -14.89 -1.98 -11.22
C PHE A 444 -14.12 -3.19 -11.76
N LEU A 445 -14.79 -4.18 -12.35
CA LEU A 445 -14.14 -5.34 -12.98
C LEU A 445 -13.24 -4.90 -14.14
N LEU A 446 -13.72 -3.99 -14.99
CA LEU A 446 -12.95 -3.46 -16.09
C LEU A 446 -11.67 -2.80 -15.58
N PHE A 447 -11.70 -1.91 -14.59
CA PHE A 447 -10.50 -1.21 -14.10
C PHE A 447 -9.65 -2.01 -13.10
N THR A 448 -10.22 -3.00 -12.39
CA THR A 448 -9.51 -3.79 -11.35
C THR A 448 -9.18 -5.23 -11.73
N ARG A 449 -9.68 -5.72 -12.87
CA ARG A 449 -9.37 -7.07 -13.37
C ARG A 449 -9.00 -7.13 -14.86
N VAL A 450 -9.47 -6.20 -15.70
CA VAL A 450 -9.31 -6.30 -17.17
C VAL A 450 -8.33 -5.26 -17.74
N LEU A 451 -8.42 -4.01 -17.29
CA LEU A 451 -7.57 -2.86 -17.63
C LEU A 451 -6.52 -2.57 -16.57
N THR A 452 -6.59 -3.26 -15.43
CA THR A 452 -5.38 -3.53 -14.66
C THR A 452 -4.57 -4.44 -15.55
N ILE A 453 -3.82 -3.80 -16.44
CA ILE A 453 -2.53 -4.32 -16.85
C ILE A 453 -1.87 -4.60 -15.50
N ASP A 454 -1.58 -5.86 -15.22
CA ASP A 454 -0.57 -6.19 -14.23
C ASP A 454 0.61 -5.36 -14.68
N LEU A 455 0.79 -4.19 -14.04
CA LEU A 455 1.91 -3.31 -14.33
C LEU A 455 3.11 -4.25 -14.28
N PRO A 456 3.98 -4.22 -15.31
CA PRO A 456 5.02 -5.21 -15.48
C PRO A 456 5.78 -5.45 -14.17
#